data_AF-A0A6N9I508-F1
#
_entry.id   AF-A0A6N9I508-F1
#
_cell.length_a   1.000
_cell.length_b   1.000
_cell.length_c   1.000
_cell.angle_alpha   90.00
_cell.angle_beta   90.00
_cell.angle_gamma   90.00
#
_symmetry.space_group_name_H-M   'P 1'
#
loop_
_entity.id
_entity.type
_entity.pdbx_description
1 polymer ?
#
loop_
_entity_poly.entity_id
_entity_poly.type
_entity_poly.pdbx_seq_one_letter_code
_entity_poly.pdbx_strand_id
1 'polypeptide(L)'
;MNENQVRDKIKELRKEFEKSLPSSAEYTRVSKKLDDLYYEHMDVREAALIAKHLDHKDTIDDDAKMIVAATNGENVAEAMGLPINVCAAFKILHERLAKGWTQAELGQKVNLSQSQIAKIENIQQIPDVGTLSGILVALDTQMEIGARKIS
;
A
#
# COMPACT_ATOMS: atom_id res chain seq x y z
N MET A 1 0.28 13.99 10.58
CA MET A 1 -1.07 14.25 11.17
C MET A 1 -1.49 13.00 11.93
N ASN A 2 -2.35 13.10 12.94
CA ASN A 2 -2.95 11.90 13.56
C ASN A 2 -4.22 11.47 12.80
N GLU A 3 -4.71 10.25 13.07
CA GLU A 3 -5.87 9.68 12.36
C GLU A 3 -7.12 10.55 12.45
N ASN A 4 -7.39 11.19 13.60
CA ASN A 4 -8.53 12.08 13.76
C ASN A 4 -8.43 13.29 12.82
N GLN A 5 -7.25 13.92 12.76
CA GLN A 5 -6.99 15.04 11.87
C GLN A 5 -7.13 14.64 10.39
N VAL A 6 -6.65 13.46 10.01
CA VAL A 6 -6.76 12.96 8.63
C VAL A 6 -8.22 12.66 8.29
N ARG A 7 -8.95 11.98 9.17
CA ARG A 7 -10.39 11.69 9.01
C ARG A 7 -11.21 12.95 8.78
N ASP A 8 -10.99 13.97 9.61
CA ASP A 8 -11.70 15.24 9.48
C ASP A 8 -11.34 15.94 8.16
N LYS A 9 -10.08 15.83 7.73
CA LYS A 9 -9.63 16.38 6.46
C LYS A 9 -10.26 15.68 5.26
N ILE A 10 -10.36 14.35 5.28
CA ILE A 10 -11.04 13.57 4.25
C ILE A 10 -12.50 14.02 4.14
N LYS A 11 -13.21 14.14 5.27
CA LYS A 11 -14.62 14.57 5.30
C LYS A 11 -14.81 15.97 4.72
N GLU A 12 -13.93 16.91 5.10
CA GLU A 12 -13.94 18.29 4.58
C GLU A 12 -13.78 18.28 3.06
N LEU A 13 -12.73 17.63 2.55
CA LEU A 13 -12.41 17.60 1.13
C LEU A 13 -13.49 16.86 0.31
N ARG A 14 -14.03 15.73 0.78
CA ARG A 14 -15.12 15.03 0.09
C ARG A 14 -16.37 15.90 -0.02
N LYS A 15 -16.72 16.61 1.06
CA LYS A 15 -17.86 17.55 1.05
C LYS A 15 -17.65 18.72 0.10
N GLU A 16 -16.43 19.25 0.01
CA GLU A 16 -16.09 20.28 -0.98
C GLU A 16 -16.18 19.74 -2.41
N PHE A 17 -15.67 18.52 -2.64
CA PHE A 17 -15.68 17.85 -3.93
C PHE A 17 -17.10 17.62 -4.45
N GLU A 18 -17.99 17.07 -3.62
CA GLU A 18 -19.40 16.82 -3.95
C GLU A 18 -20.18 18.10 -4.31
N LYS A 19 -19.79 19.24 -3.75
CA LYS A 19 -20.43 20.54 -4.03
C LYS A 19 -19.86 21.24 -5.25
N SER A 20 -18.68 20.83 -5.71
CA SER A 20 -17.99 21.47 -6.82
C SER A 20 -18.54 20.99 -8.17
N LEU A 21 -18.61 21.89 -9.15
CA LEU A 21 -19.00 21.52 -10.51
C LEU A 21 -17.81 20.86 -11.21
N PRO A 22 -17.97 19.72 -11.91
CA PRO A 22 -16.85 19.01 -12.54
C PRO A 22 -15.98 19.85 -13.49
N SER A 23 -16.54 20.89 -14.10
CA SER A 23 -15.82 21.81 -14.99
C SER A 23 -15.17 23.01 -14.28
N SER A 24 -15.32 23.13 -12.97
CA SER A 24 -14.83 24.27 -12.18
C SER A 24 -13.37 24.13 -11.76
N ALA A 25 -12.69 25.26 -11.56
CA ALA A 25 -11.35 25.27 -10.99
C ALA A 25 -11.33 24.73 -9.55
N GLU A 26 -12.42 24.93 -8.79
CA GLU A 26 -12.61 24.35 -7.47
C GLU A 26 -12.56 22.83 -7.50
N TYR A 27 -13.26 22.19 -8.44
CA TYR A 27 -13.26 20.73 -8.59
C TYR A 27 -11.84 20.21 -8.83
N THR A 28 -11.13 20.78 -9.80
CA THR A 28 -9.73 20.38 -10.09
C THR A 28 -8.83 20.55 -8.86
N ARG A 29 -8.98 21.67 -8.14
CA ARG A 29 -8.19 21.94 -6.94
C ARG A 29 -8.47 20.94 -5.81
N VAL A 30 -9.74 20.63 -5.55
CA VAL A 30 -10.12 19.70 -4.47
C VAL A 30 -9.76 18.27 -4.85
N SER A 31 -9.97 17.88 -6.11
CA SER A 31 -9.52 16.58 -6.63
C SER A 31 -8.02 16.39 -6.39
N LYS A 32 -7.20 17.37 -6.78
CA LYS A 32 -5.76 17.30 -6.55
C LYS A 32 -5.41 17.17 -5.07
N LYS A 33 -6.09 17.89 -4.17
CA LYS A 33 -5.86 17.78 -2.73
C LYS A 33 -6.23 16.40 -2.18
N LEU A 34 -7.28 15.78 -2.70
CA LEU A 34 -7.64 14.40 -2.36
C LEU A 34 -6.56 13.45 -2.86
N ASP A 35 -6.15 13.57 -4.12
CA ASP A 35 -5.10 12.71 -4.70
C ASP A 35 -3.79 12.83 -3.91
N ASP A 36 -3.34 14.05 -3.61
CA ASP A 36 -2.15 14.30 -2.82
C ASP A 36 -2.30 13.68 -1.41
N LEU A 37 -3.45 13.88 -0.75
CA LEU A 37 -3.68 13.32 0.59
C LEU A 37 -3.63 11.79 0.64
N TYR A 38 -4.15 11.11 -0.39
CA TYR A 38 -4.17 9.65 -0.45
C TYR A 38 -2.87 9.04 -0.96
N TYR A 39 -2.22 9.70 -1.93
CA TYR A 39 -1.21 9.06 -2.76
C TYR A 39 0.17 9.74 -2.77
N GLU A 40 0.39 10.78 -1.96
CA GLU A 40 1.72 11.39 -1.81
C GLU A 40 2.75 10.39 -1.23
N HIS A 41 2.31 9.50 -0.35
CA HIS A 41 3.16 8.51 0.33
C HIS A 41 2.78 7.05 0.05
N MET A 42 1.82 6.82 -0.85
CA MET A 42 1.31 5.49 -1.18
C MET A 42 0.90 5.43 -2.65
N ASP A 43 1.28 4.38 -3.35
CA ASP A 43 0.81 4.13 -4.71
C ASP A 43 -0.62 3.57 -4.71
N VAL A 44 -1.41 3.93 -5.72
CA VAL A 44 -2.78 3.44 -5.89
C VAL A 44 -2.88 1.91 -5.90
N ARG A 45 -1.84 1.20 -6.37
CA ARG A 45 -1.79 -0.27 -6.36
C ARG A 45 -1.65 -0.85 -4.96
N GLU A 46 -0.95 -0.14 -4.09
CA GLU A 46 -0.81 -0.52 -2.68
C GLU A 46 -2.15 -0.36 -1.97
N ALA A 47 -2.83 0.78 -2.15
CA ALA A 47 -4.17 1.01 -1.63
C ALA A 47 -5.16 -0.06 -2.13
N ALA A 48 -5.10 -0.41 -3.43
CA ALA A 48 -5.95 -1.45 -4.00
C ALA A 48 -5.66 -2.86 -3.43
N LEU A 49 -4.40 -3.17 -3.12
CA LEU A 49 -4.02 -4.43 -2.47
C LEU A 49 -4.65 -4.52 -1.07
N ILE A 50 -4.58 -3.43 -0.29
CA ILE A 50 -5.17 -3.34 1.05
C ILE A 50 -6.69 -3.50 0.98
N ALA A 51 -7.37 -2.67 0.18
CA ALA A 51 -8.83 -2.66 0.08
C ALA A 51 -9.42 -4.02 -0.32
N LYS A 52 -8.71 -4.79 -1.16
CA LYS A 52 -9.13 -6.13 -1.58
C LYS A 52 -9.12 -7.16 -0.44
N HIS A 53 -8.34 -6.93 0.62
CA HIS A 53 -8.11 -7.89 1.71
C HIS A 53 -8.65 -7.42 3.06
N LEU A 54 -9.38 -6.29 3.10
CA LEU A 54 -10.22 -5.94 4.24
C LEU A 54 -11.38 -6.95 4.35
N ASP A 55 -11.74 -7.32 5.58
CA ASP A 55 -12.87 -8.22 5.87
C ASP A 55 -14.19 -7.46 6.02
N HIS A 56 -14.13 -6.13 5.96
CA HIS A 56 -15.27 -5.22 5.99
C HIS A 56 -15.30 -4.33 4.76
N LYS A 57 -16.41 -3.61 4.61
CA LYS A 57 -16.50 -2.53 3.63
C LYS A 57 -15.51 -1.43 4.04
N ASP A 58 -14.80 -0.90 3.06
CA ASP A 58 -13.90 0.24 3.22
C ASP A 58 -14.59 1.47 3.84
N THR A 59 -13.93 2.12 4.79
CA THR A 59 -14.42 3.25 5.57
C THR A 59 -13.42 4.41 5.60
N ILE A 60 -13.89 5.61 5.97
CA ILE A 60 -13.00 6.77 6.16
C ILE A 60 -11.98 6.51 7.28
N ASP A 61 -12.30 5.66 8.25
CA ASP A 61 -11.38 5.32 9.34
C ASP A 61 -10.22 4.48 8.82
N ASP A 62 -10.50 3.56 7.88
CA ASP A 62 -9.49 2.78 7.18
C ASP A 62 -8.59 3.68 6.34
N ASP A 63 -9.17 4.56 5.53
CA ASP A 63 -8.44 5.56 4.75
C ASP A 63 -7.51 6.40 5.63
N ALA A 64 -8.02 6.91 6.75
CA ALA A 64 -7.24 7.73 7.66
C ALA A 64 -6.07 6.96 8.28
N LYS A 65 -6.30 5.71 8.67
CA LYS A 65 -5.28 4.83 9.22
C LYS A 65 -4.21 4.48 8.19
N MET A 66 -4.61 4.18 6.95
CA MET A 66 -3.70 3.93 5.83
C MET A 66 -2.80 5.14 5.54
N ILE A 67 -3.39 6.34 5.44
CA ILE A 67 -2.65 7.58 5.18
C ILE A 67 -1.65 7.89 6.29
N VAL A 68 -2.04 7.72 7.56
CA VAL A 68 -1.14 7.95 8.69
C VAL A 68 0.03 6.97 8.66
N ALA A 69 -0.24 5.67 8.48
CA ALA A 69 0.80 4.65 8.39
C ALA A 69 1.78 4.93 7.24
N ALA A 70 1.27 5.26 6.05
CA ALA A 70 2.09 5.60 4.89
C ALA A 70 2.96 6.84 5.12
N THR A 71 2.37 7.89 5.72
CA THR A 71 3.08 9.14 6.06
C THR A 71 4.23 8.88 7.04
N ASN A 72 4.05 7.92 7.95
CA ASN A 72 5.08 7.52 8.92
C ASN A 72 6.12 6.55 8.33
N GLY A 73 5.97 6.12 7.08
CA GLY A 73 6.83 5.10 6.46
C GLY A 73 6.62 3.69 7.04
N GLU A 74 5.46 3.42 7.64
CA GLU A 74 5.10 2.13 8.19
C GLU A 74 4.59 1.17 7.11
N ASN A 75 4.68 -0.13 7.34
CA ASN A 75 4.00 -1.11 6.49
C ASN A 75 2.49 -0.99 6.71
N VAL A 76 1.78 -0.42 5.73
CA VAL A 76 0.35 -0.15 5.81
C VAL A 76 -0.45 -1.42 6.04
N ALA A 77 -0.08 -2.54 5.40
CA ALA A 77 -0.77 -3.81 5.62
C ALA A 77 -0.66 -4.30 7.07
N GLU A 78 0.50 -4.12 7.70
CA GLU A 78 0.72 -4.46 9.11
C GLU A 78 -0.06 -3.52 10.03
N ALA A 79 -0.02 -2.22 9.77
CA ALA A 79 -0.80 -1.23 10.52
C ALA A 79 -2.30 -1.55 10.46
N MET A 80 -2.80 -1.96 9.29
CA MET A 80 -4.17 -2.41 9.08
C MET A 80 -4.49 -3.77 9.71
N GLY A 81 -3.52 -4.47 10.31
CA GLY A 81 -3.73 -5.75 10.97
C GLY A 81 -3.99 -6.90 10.00
N LEU A 82 -3.53 -6.78 8.76
CA LEU A 82 -3.77 -7.79 7.72
C LEU A 82 -2.90 -9.05 7.93
N PRO A 83 -3.31 -10.19 7.32
CA PRO A 83 -2.55 -11.42 7.38
C PRO A 83 -1.10 -11.27 6.85
N ILE A 84 -0.18 -12.06 7.41
CA ILE A 84 1.27 -11.96 7.11
C ILE A 84 1.63 -12.08 5.63
N ASN A 85 0.88 -12.86 4.86
CA ASN A 85 1.06 -12.98 3.41
C ASN A 85 0.69 -11.69 2.68
N VAL A 86 -0.29 -10.92 3.19
CA VAL A 86 -0.61 -9.58 2.68
C VAL A 86 0.48 -8.59 3.03
N CYS A 87 0.99 -8.62 4.26
CA CYS A 87 2.11 -7.78 4.69
C CYS A 87 3.36 -8.01 3.85
N ALA A 88 3.68 -9.27 3.54
CA ALA A 88 4.79 -9.63 2.67
C ALA A 88 4.60 -9.13 1.24
N ALA A 89 3.42 -9.35 0.66
CA ALA A 89 3.11 -8.89 -0.70
C ALA A 89 3.15 -7.36 -0.80
N PHE A 90 2.59 -6.65 0.19
CA PHE A 90 2.66 -5.20 0.30
C PHE A 90 4.10 -4.73 0.33
N LYS A 91 4.94 -5.31 1.19
CA LYS A 91 6.35 -4.89 1.31
C LYS A 91 7.12 -5.08 0.00
N ILE A 92 6.93 -6.21 -0.69
CA ILE A 92 7.56 -6.46 -2.00
C ILE A 92 7.11 -5.42 -3.02
N LEU A 93 5.80 -5.15 -3.09
CA LEU A 93 5.22 -4.15 -3.98
C LEU A 93 5.79 -2.75 -3.69
N HIS A 94 5.76 -2.33 -2.42
CA HIS A 94 6.22 -1.04 -1.94
C HIS A 94 7.67 -0.77 -2.33
N GLU A 95 8.56 -1.69 -1.95
CA GLU A 95 10.00 -1.54 -2.15
C GLU A 95 10.37 -1.60 -3.64
N ARG A 96 9.65 -2.42 -4.42
CA ARG A 96 9.83 -2.44 -5.88
C ARG A 96 9.45 -1.10 -6.50
N LEU A 97 8.31 -0.52 -6.09
CA LEU A 97 7.84 0.77 -6.60
C LEU A 97 8.75 1.92 -6.15
N ALA A 98 9.22 1.90 -4.90
CA ALA A 98 10.19 2.86 -4.37
C ALA A 98 11.51 2.88 -5.16
N LYS A 99 11.94 1.72 -5.70
CA LYS A 99 13.09 1.63 -6.62
C LYS A 99 12.77 1.98 -8.08
N GLY A 100 11.51 2.26 -8.40
CA GLY A 100 11.06 2.52 -9.77
C GLY A 100 11.13 1.29 -10.69
N TRP A 101 11.18 0.08 -10.13
CA TRP A 101 11.33 -1.15 -10.91
C TRP A 101 9.99 -1.69 -11.39
N THR A 102 9.98 -2.20 -12.60
CA THR A 102 8.91 -3.05 -13.12
C THR A 102 8.99 -4.45 -12.50
N GLN A 103 7.87 -5.19 -12.55
CA GLN A 103 7.84 -6.59 -12.13
C GLN A 103 8.80 -7.47 -12.96
N ALA A 104 9.06 -7.12 -14.23
CA ALA A 104 10.01 -7.83 -15.08
C ALA A 104 11.45 -7.61 -14.61
N GLU A 105 11.82 -6.38 -14.23
CA GLU A 105 13.16 -6.08 -13.71
C GLU A 105 13.42 -6.76 -12.36
N LEU A 106 12.44 -6.76 -11.46
CA LEU A 106 12.55 -7.54 -10.23
C LEU A 106 12.71 -9.03 -10.55
N GLY A 107 11.87 -9.57 -11.43
CA GLY A 107 11.94 -10.96 -11.87
C GLY A 107 13.33 -11.36 -12.39
N GLN A 108 13.94 -10.53 -13.25
CA GLN A 108 15.29 -10.75 -13.76
C GLN A 108 16.34 -10.84 -12.65
N LYS A 109 16.23 -10.00 -11.60
CA LYS A 109 17.17 -9.99 -10.47
C LYS A 109 17.10 -11.25 -9.60
N VAL A 110 15.95 -11.92 -9.56
CA VAL A 110 15.72 -13.11 -8.72
C VAL A 110 15.44 -14.37 -9.51
N ASN A 111 15.71 -14.37 -10.81
CA ASN A 111 15.47 -15.49 -11.72
C ASN A 111 14.01 -15.99 -11.70
N LEU A 112 13.06 -15.05 -11.68
CA LEU A 112 11.62 -15.30 -11.81
C LEU A 112 11.08 -14.60 -13.05
N SER A 113 10.00 -15.14 -13.62
CA SER A 113 9.24 -14.45 -14.65
C SER A 113 8.47 -13.25 -14.07
N GLN A 114 8.17 -12.25 -14.91
CA GLN A 114 7.29 -11.14 -14.56
C GLN A 114 5.93 -11.64 -14.02
N SER A 115 5.37 -12.70 -14.61
CA SER A 115 4.10 -13.29 -14.17
C SER A 115 4.18 -13.87 -12.76
N GLN A 116 5.30 -14.50 -12.38
CA GLN A 116 5.49 -14.99 -11.01
C GLN A 116 5.56 -13.84 -10.01
N ILE A 117 6.29 -12.76 -10.32
CA ILE A 117 6.30 -11.56 -9.46
C ILE A 117 4.90 -10.98 -9.32
N ALA A 118 4.15 -10.85 -10.42
CA ALA A 118 2.77 -10.37 -10.37
C ALA A 118 1.86 -11.25 -9.50
N LYS A 119 2.00 -12.59 -9.58
CA LYS A 119 1.23 -13.51 -8.74
C LYS A 119 1.59 -13.39 -7.26
N ILE A 120 2.86 -13.16 -6.94
CA ILE A 120 3.33 -12.94 -5.55
C ILE A 120 2.74 -11.64 -5.00
N GLU A 121 2.87 -10.53 -5.74
CA GLU A 121 2.34 -9.22 -5.32
C GLU A 121 0.81 -9.20 -5.19
N ASN A 122 0.11 -10.05 -5.93
CA ASN A 122 -1.35 -10.19 -5.86
C ASN A 122 -1.81 -11.35 -4.97
N ILE A 123 -0.89 -12.00 -4.23
CA ILE A 123 -1.19 -13.10 -3.29
C ILE A 123 -1.86 -14.31 -3.99
N GLN A 124 -1.67 -14.43 -5.30
CA GLN A 124 -2.09 -15.60 -6.07
C GLN A 124 -1.08 -16.75 -5.96
N GLN A 125 0.14 -16.44 -5.50
CA GLN A 125 1.19 -17.42 -5.24
C GLN A 125 1.95 -17.00 -3.99
N ILE A 126 2.00 -17.89 -2.99
CA ILE A 126 2.84 -17.69 -1.80
C ILE A 126 4.24 -18.25 -2.13
N PRO A 127 5.29 -17.41 -2.14
CA PRO A 127 6.65 -17.89 -2.37
C PRO A 127 7.14 -18.74 -1.20
N ASP A 128 8.01 -19.71 -1.46
CA ASP A 128 8.77 -20.35 -0.40
C ASP A 128 9.77 -19.38 0.25
N VAL A 129 10.33 -19.77 1.39
CA VAL A 129 11.24 -18.92 2.18
C VAL A 129 12.49 -18.52 1.39
N GLY A 130 13.03 -19.41 0.55
CA GLY A 130 14.21 -19.12 -0.26
C GLY A 130 13.92 -18.05 -1.32
N THR A 131 12.79 -18.19 -2.01
CA THR A 131 12.30 -17.24 -2.99
C THR A 131 11.99 -15.89 -2.36
N LEU A 132 11.29 -15.87 -1.22
CA LEU A 132 11.00 -14.66 -0.47
C LEU A 132 12.29 -13.95 -0.03
N SER A 133 13.24 -14.70 0.53
CA SER A 133 14.53 -14.15 0.94
C SER A 133 15.31 -13.56 -0.24
N GLY A 134 15.31 -14.22 -1.40
CA GLY A 134 15.95 -13.72 -2.61
C GLY A 134 15.34 -12.41 -3.10
N ILE A 135 14.00 -12.28 -3.04
CA ILE A 135 13.29 -11.04 -3.37
C ILE A 135 13.66 -9.92 -2.40
N LEU A 136 13.61 -10.17 -1.09
CA LEU A 136 13.93 -9.16 -0.08
C LEU A 136 15.38 -8.67 -0.20
N VAL A 137 16.33 -9.57 -0.45
CA VAL A 137 17.73 -9.21 -0.70
C VAL A 137 17.87 -8.37 -1.97
N ALA A 138 17.22 -8.75 -3.08
CA ALA A 138 17.27 -7.97 -4.31
C ALA A 138 16.67 -6.56 -4.14
N LEU A 139 15.71 -6.42 -3.25
CA LEU A 139 15.08 -5.15 -2.88
C LEU A 139 15.84 -4.38 -1.78
N ASP A 140 16.95 -4.91 -1.27
CA ASP A 140 17.72 -4.29 -0.17
C ASP A 140 16.84 -3.93 1.04
N THR A 141 15.94 -4.85 1.40
CA THR A 141 14.97 -4.67 2.48
C THR A 141 14.91 -5.93 3.34
N GLN A 142 14.41 -5.79 4.56
CA GLN A 142 14.28 -6.89 5.52
C GLN A 142 12.87 -6.92 6.09
N MET A 143 12.34 -8.13 6.32
CA MET A 143 11.04 -8.32 6.92
C MET A 143 11.21 -9.10 8.21
N GLU A 144 10.73 -8.54 9.32
CA GLU A 144 10.62 -9.28 10.57
C GLU A 144 9.38 -10.17 10.48
N ILE A 145 9.58 -11.44 10.14
CA ILE A 145 8.56 -12.45 10.34
C ILE A 145 8.61 -12.76 11.83
N GLY A 146 7.56 -12.38 12.56
CA GLY A 146 7.46 -12.63 14.00
C GLY A 146 7.81 -14.08 14.32
N ALA A 147 9.05 -14.30 14.77
CA ALA A 147 9.40 -15.51 15.46
C ALA A 147 8.46 -15.58 16.65
N ARG A 148 7.83 -16.75 16.87
CA ARG A 148 7.17 -17.05 18.13
C ARG A 148 8.05 -16.50 19.26
N LYS A 149 7.52 -15.61 20.09
CA LYS A 149 8.00 -15.54 21.47
C LYS A 149 7.69 -16.91 22.06
N ILE A 150 8.66 -17.82 22.00
CA ILE A 150 8.67 -19.00 22.84
C ILE A 150 9.09 -18.46 24.20
N SER A 151 8.12 -18.03 24.99
CA SER A 151 8.27 -17.90 26.44
C SER A 151 8.40 -19.29 27.05
#